data_AF-A0A0X3Y2N3-F1
#
_entry.id   AF-A0A0X3Y2N3-F1
#
_cell.length_a   1.000
_cell.length_b   1.000
_cell.length_c   1.000
_cell.angle_alpha   90.00
_cell.angle_beta   90.00
_cell.angle_gamma   90.00
#
_symmetry.space_group_name_H-M   'P 1'
#
loop_
_entity.id
_entity.type
_entity.pdbx_description
1 polymer ?
#
loop_
_entity_poly.entity_id
_entity_poly.type
_entity_poly.pdbx_seq_one_letter_code
_entity_poly.pdbx_strand_id
1 'polypeptide(L)'
;MELLEKDEEYIISLLEQGKKVEAIVFVKDKTGMTLKEAKDYIDKKVNNEYYEENISISKEDEESICSLINENKKLEAVAFLHKNKDMSLLEAKNYIDDLIFKKNIETNKENTHKWSCIYDKKLNALVPNLPRQKKALKIMLNIFLVLLVITLIQFLFLDRSSDIKMIILEFSILGILLFTITLPLVSLHIHSIENKLKKLENLELSNQFEVKAFISNLELFLQVLLILIFIIVIPILTYKKVDYKEIFYFLVLIAMTIYGIPELLRKFKYKKYSLNISNREISLLYNKNEIKSIKIENLNYINFYAKKSRRGISSNIPVIQIFDMEKNIFTEMKVKISDYILLKMYFEKYKVMVSDDFKMF
;
A
#
# COMPACT_ATOMS: atom_id res chain seq x y z
N MET A 1 16.91 -5.98 -55.85
CA MET A 1 18.34 -5.98 -55.47
C MET A 1 18.38 -5.74 -53.97
N GLU A 2 19.05 -6.59 -53.20
CA GLU A 2 19.10 -6.47 -51.73
C GLU A 2 20.07 -5.37 -51.31
N LEU A 3 19.75 -4.64 -50.23
CA LEU A 3 20.63 -3.62 -49.65
C LEU A 3 21.85 -4.31 -49.02
N LEU A 4 23.04 -3.81 -49.32
CA LEU A 4 24.27 -4.28 -48.67
C LEU A 4 24.43 -3.59 -47.31
N GLU A 5 25.22 -4.19 -46.42
CA GLU A 5 25.53 -3.64 -45.09
C GLU A 5 26.05 -2.18 -45.16
N LYS A 6 26.85 -1.86 -46.18
CA LYS A 6 27.35 -0.51 -46.44
C LYS A 6 26.25 0.48 -46.87
N ASP A 7 25.21 0.00 -47.55
CA ASP A 7 24.06 0.83 -47.91
C ASP A 7 23.21 1.13 -46.66
N GLU A 8 23.13 0.20 -45.70
CA GLU A 8 22.44 0.42 -44.43
C GLU A 8 23.15 1.46 -43.55
N GLU A 9 24.48 1.40 -43.43
CA GLU A 9 25.27 2.42 -42.72
C GLU A 9 25.06 3.82 -43.33
N TYR A 10 24.99 3.91 -44.67
CA TYR A 10 24.75 5.18 -45.36
C TYR A 10 23.33 5.71 -45.11
N ILE A 11 22.32 4.84 -45.08
CA ILE A 11 20.94 5.20 -44.74
C ILE A 11 20.89 5.75 -43.31
N ILE A 12 21.57 5.12 -42.35
CA ILE A 12 21.64 5.59 -40.96
C ILE A 12 22.30 6.97 -40.89
N SER A 13 23.42 7.18 -41.57
CA SER A 13 24.10 8.49 -41.67
C SER A 13 23.20 9.61 -42.22
N LEU A 14 22.36 9.32 -43.22
CA LEU A 14 21.39 10.29 -43.74
C LEU A 14 20.27 10.59 -42.74
N LEU A 15 19.82 9.58 -41.99
CA LEU A 15 18.80 9.75 -40.96
C LEU A 15 19.32 10.56 -39.77
N GLU A 16 20.57 10.33 -39.34
CA GLU A 16 21.24 11.14 -38.30
C GLU A 16 21.37 12.62 -38.68
N GLN A 17 21.49 12.91 -39.98
CA GLN A 17 21.55 14.28 -40.50
C GLN A 17 20.17 14.90 -40.76
N GLY A 18 19.07 14.20 -40.41
CA GLY A 18 17.70 14.67 -40.67
C GLY A 18 17.27 14.63 -42.15
N LYS A 19 18.07 14.01 -43.03
CA LYS A 19 17.86 13.98 -44.48
C LYS A 19 16.97 12.80 -44.90
N LYS A 20 15.79 12.70 -44.29
CA LYS A 20 14.85 11.59 -44.47
C LYS A 20 14.39 11.40 -45.92
N VAL A 21 14.17 12.49 -46.65
CA VAL A 21 13.75 12.44 -48.07
C VAL A 21 14.86 11.84 -48.94
N GLU A 22 16.12 12.19 -48.68
CA GLU A 22 17.27 11.66 -49.41
C GLU A 22 17.46 10.16 -49.11
N ALA A 23 17.24 9.73 -47.87
CA ALA A 23 17.26 8.31 -47.50
C ALA A 23 16.17 7.50 -48.22
N ILE A 24 14.95 8.04 -48.34
CA ILE A 24 13.85 7.39 -49.07
C ILE A 24 14.16 7.28 -50.56
N VAL A 25 14.70 8.35 -51.17
CA VAL A 25 15.09 8.36 -52.59
C VAL A 25 16.22 7.35 -52.82
N PHE A 26 17.22 7.31 -51.95
CA PHE A 26 18.34 6.37 -52.04
C PHE A 26 17.86 4.90 -51.98
N VAL A 27 17.00 4.57 -51.01
CA VAL A 27 16.42 3.22 -50.89
C VAL A 27 15.62 2.86 -52.14
N LYS A 28 14.76 3.77 -52.61
CA LYS A 28 13.93 3.59 -53.80
C LYS A 28 14.79 3.28 -55.03
N ASP A 29 15.82 4.07 -55.26
CA ASP A 29 16.65 3.98 -56.47
C ASP A 29 17.59 2.77 -56.44
N LYS A 30 18.04 2.33 -55.25
CA LYS A 30 18.89 1.14 -55.07
C LYS A 30 18.13 -0.17 -55.16
N THR A 31 16.93 -0.22 -54.59
CA THR A 31 16.16 -1.47 -54.48
C THR A 31 15.17 -1.66 -55.62
N GLY A 32 14.79 -0.57 -56.31
CA GLY A 32 13.73 -0.53 -57.31
C GLY A 32 12.32 -0.54 -56.70
N MET A 33 12.19 -0.32 -55.39
CA MET A 33 10.90 -0.25 -54.68
C MET A 33 10.05 0.93 -55.16
N THR A 34 8.75 0.87 -54.88
CA THR A 34 7.87 2.03 -55.03
C THR A 34 8.17 3.07 -53.96
N LEU A 35 7.83 4.35 -54.21
CA LEU A 35 8.04 5.44 -53.25
C LEU A 35 7.37 5.16 -51.89
N LYS A 36 6.22 4.47 -51.92
CA LYS A 36 5.49 4.08 -50.70
C LYS A 36 6.24 3.03 -49.90
N GLU A 37 6.76 2.00 -50.56
CA GLU A 37 7.52 0.92 -49.90
C GLU A 37 8.85 1.44 -49.32
N ALA A 38 9.55 2.32 -50.05
CA ALA A 38 10.77 2.95 -49.56
C ALA A 38 10.51 3.84 -48.33
N LYS A 39 9.38 4.56 -48.34
CA LYS A 39 8.94 5.35 -47.18
C LYS A 39 8.63 4.45 -45.98
N ASP A 40 7.83 3.40 -46.17
CA ASP A 40 7.46 2.47 -45.09
C ASP A 40 8.70 1.76 -44.50
N TYR A 41 9.70 1.44 -45.32
CA TYR A 41 10.98 0.87 -44.87
C TYR A 41 11.76 1.85 -43.97
N ILE A 42 11.89 3.11 -44.38
CA ILE A 42 12.58 4.14 -43.59
C ILE A 42 11.82 4.46 -42.30
N ASP A 43 10.50 4.60 -42.37
CA ASP A 43 9.65 4.86 -41.21
C ASP A 43 9.74 3.72 -40.18
N LYS A 44 9.88 2.47 -40.64
CA LYS A 44 10.11 1.31 -39.75
C LYS A 44 11.48 1.34 -39.08
N LYS A 45 12.55 1.81 -39.76
CA LYS A 45 13.88 1.97 -39.16
C LYS A 45 13.91 3.08 -38.10
N VAL A 46 13.28 4.22 -38.37
CA VAL A 46 13.15 5.34 -37.40
C VAL A 46 12.44 4.91 -36.11
N ASN A 47 11.44 4.01 -36.21
CA ASN A 47 10.65 3.58 -35.06
C ASN A 47 11.27 2.42 -34.25
N ASN A 48 12.19 1.63 -34.82
CA ASN A 48 12.77 0.45 -34.16
C ASN A 48 14.16 0.69 -33.54
N GLU A 49 14.85 1.78 -33.87
CA GLU A 49 16.12 2.18 -33.26
C GLU A 49 16.10 3.67 -32.88
N TYR A 50 16.06 3.93 -31.56
CA TYR A 50 16.68 5.06 -30.86
C TYR A 50 16.76 6.43 -31.58
N TYR A 51 15.64 7.06 -31.92
CA TYR A 51 15.59 8.53 -32.11
C TYR A 51 14.29 9.10 -31.55
N GLU A 52 14.29 9.46 -30.26
CA GLU A 52 13.50 10.60 -29.79
C GLU A 52 14.18 11.86 -30.34
N GLU A 53 13.72 12.35 -31.49
CA GLU A 53 14.04 13.71 -31.91
C GLU A 53 13.38 14.68 -30.92
N ASN A 54 14.13 15.05 -29.88
CA ASN A 54 13.90 16.32 -29.21
C ASN A 54 14.17 17.42 -30.24
N ILE A 55 13.13 17.79 -30.99
CA ILE A 55 13.06 19.09 -31.66
C ILE A 55 13.32 20.13 -30.56
N SER A 56 14.50 20.75 -30.57
CA SER A 56 14.92 21.71 -29.55
C SER A 56 14.12 22.99 -29.70
N ILE A 57 12.94 23.01 -29.09
CA ILE A 57 12.14 24.21 -28.91
C ILE A 57 12.95 25.15 -28.03
N SER A 58 13.09 26.42 -28.44
CA SER A 58 13.83 27.39 -27.65
C SER A 58 13.06 27.66 -26.35
N LYS A 59 13.76 28.06 -25.29
CA LYS A 59 13.11 28.40 -24.01
C LYS A 59 12.05 29.49 -24.17
N GLU A 60 12.26 30.42 -25.10
CA GLU A 60 11.33 31.51 -25.41
C GLU A 60 10.04 31.01 -26.09
N ASP A 61 10.16 30.01 -26.96
CA ASP A 61 9.02 29.36 -27.61
C ASP A 61 8.22 28.52 -26.60
N GLU A 62 8.89 27.79 -25.70
CA GLU A 62 8.25 27.05 -24.60
C GLU A 62 7.45 27.97 -23.67
N GLU A 63 8.02 29.12 -23.32
CA GLU A 63 7.38 30.10 -22.44
C GLU A 63 6.13 30.72 -23.09
N SER A 64 6.22 31.02 -24.39
CA SER A 64 5.10 31.52 -25.20
C SER A 64 3.96 30.50 -25.29
N ILE A 65 4.30 29.23 -25.54
CA ILE A 65 3.35 28.11 -25.58
C ILE A 65 2.70 27.91 -24.20
N CYS A 66 3.48 27.97 -23.12
CA CYS A 66 2.98 27.83 -21.76
C CYS A 66 2.00 28.95 -21.36
N SER A 67 2.25 30.17 -21.83
CA SER A 67 1.34 31.31 -21.67
C SER A 67 -0.01 31.06 -22.38
N LEU A 68 0.02 30.64 -23.65
CA LEU A 68 -1.19 30.31 -24.41
C LEU A 68 -1.98 29.16 -23.78
N ILE A 69 -1.30 28.13 -23.27
CA ILE A 69 -1.94 27.02 -22.55
C ILE A 69 -2.62 27.51 -21.26
N ASN A 70 -1.98 28.40 -20.50
CA ASN A 70 -2.57 28.99 -19.29
C ASN A 70 -3.81 29.83 -19.56
N GLU A 71 -3.84 30.52 -20.70
CA GLU A 71 -5.01 31.29 -21.16
C GLU A 71 -6.09 30.41 -21.83
N ASN A 72 -5.95 29.08 -21.79
CA ASN A 72 -6.87 28.11 -22.39
C ASN A 72 -6.95 28.20 -23.95
N LYS A 73 -5.94 28.79 -24.58
CA LYS A 73 -5.83 29.00 -26.03
C LYS A 73 -5.07 27.87 -26.73
N LYS A 74 -5.50 26.62 -26.49
CA LYS A 74 -4.82 25.42 -27.01
C LYS A 74 -4.67 25.41 -28.54
N LEU A 75 -5.71 25.85 -29.26
CA LEU A 75 -5.71 25.91 -30.73
C LEU A 75 -4.65 26.90 -31.26
N GLU A 76 -4.45 28.02 -30.58
CA GLU A 76 -3.43 29.01 -30.95
C GLU A 76 -2.02 28.47 -30.70
N ALA A 77 -1.81 27.70 -29.63
CA ALA A 77 -0.53 27.04 -29.35
C ALA A 77 -0.17 25.98 -30.41
N VAL A 78 -1.16 25.21 -30.89
CA VAL A 78 -0.97 24.24 -31.98
C VAL A 78 -0.67 24.98 -33.30
N ALA A 79 -1.38 26.07 -33.59
CA ALA A 79 -1.15 26.88 -34.79
C ALA A 79 0.23 27.57 -34.78
N PHE A 80 0.69 28.01 -33.61
CA PHE A 80 2.02 28.60 -33.41
C PHE A 80 3.13 27.59 -33.76
N LEU A 81 3.03 26.36 -33.24
CA LEU A 81 3.98 25.28 -33.53
C LEU A 81 3.96 24.87 -35.00
N HIS A 82 2.78 24.75 -35.59
CA HIS A 82 2.62 24.41 -37.01
C HIS A 82 3.25 25.47 -37.93
N LYS A 83 3.16 26.75 -37.58
CA LYS A 83 3.65 27.86 -38.41
C LYS A 83 5.14 28.16 -38.22
N ASN A 84 5.67 27.99 -37.01
CA ASN A 84 7.03 28.44 -36.68
C ASN A 84 8.06 27.32 -36.60
N LYS A 85 7.63 26.05 -36.53
CA LYS A 85 8.53 24.88 -36.40
C LYS A 85 8.31 23.82 -37.48
N ASP A 86 7.55 24.15 -38.53
CA ASP A 86 7.19 23.23 -39.63
C ASP A 86 6.64 21.86 -39.16
N MET A 87 6.07 21.79 -37.95
CA MET A 87 5.45 20.56 -37.43
C MET A 87 4.17 20.24 -38.18
N SER A 88 3.85 18.96 -38.33
CA SER A 88 2.50 18.58 -38.75
C SER A 88 1.46 18.97 -37.68
N LEU A 89 0.21 19.22 -38.07
CA LEU A 89 -0.88 19.52 -37.12
C LEU A 89 -1.04 18.42 -36.05
N LEU A 90 -0.72 17.17 -36.39
CA LEU A 90 -0.79 16.04 -35.48
C LEU A 90 0.37 16.06 -34.46
N GLU A 91 1.59 16.33 -34.91
CA GLU A 91 2.77 16.48 -34.04
C GLU A 91 2.58 17.64 -33.06
N ALA A 92 2.18 18.81 -33.57
CA ALA A 92 1.93 19.99 -32.75
C ALA A 92 0.84 19.74 -31.70
N LYS A 93 -0.23 19.01 -32.06
CA LYS A 93 -1.27 18.61 -31.11
C LYS A 93 -0.74 17.68 -30.02
N ASN A 94 -0.01 16.63 -30.41
CA ASN A 94 0.52 15.63 -29.49
C ASN A 94 1.52 16.27 -28.50
N TYR A 95 2.38 17.16 -28.98
CA TYR A 95 3.33 17.90 -28.15
C TYR A 95 2.64 18.79 -27.11
N ILE A 96 1.59 19.52 -27.52
CA ILE A 96 0.81 20.35 -26.59
C ILE A 96 0.07 19.50 -25.56
N ASP A 97 -0.49 18.35 -25.97
CA ASP A 97 -1.16 17.43 -25.06
C ASP A 97 -0.19 16.85 -24.00
N ASP A 98 1.05 16.53 -24.39
CA ASP A 98 2.08 16.05 -23.48
C ASP A 98 2.59 17.15 -22.52
N LEU A 99 2.76 18.39 -23.01
CA LEU A 99 3.08 19.55 -22.17
C LEU A 99 2.02 19.82 -21.11
N ILE A 100 0.74 19.78 -21.49
CA ILE A 100 -0.38 19.95 -20.55
C ILE A 100 -0.36 18.83 -19.49
N PHE A 101 -0.09 17.59 -19.91
CA PHE A 101 0.01 16.46 -19.00
C PHE A 101 1.17 16.63 -18.00
N LYS A 102 2.36 17.00 -18.47
CA LYS A 102 3.54 17.26 -17.62
C LYS A 102 3.31 18.39 -16.62
N LYS A 103 2.70 19.50 -17.06
CA LYS A 103 2.35 20.64 -16.20
C LYS A 103 1.31 20.27 -15.14
N ASN A 104 0.34 19.43 -15.47
CA ASN A 104 -0.62 18.90 -14.49
C ASN A 104 0.03 17.97 -13.46
N ILE A 105 1.13 17.29 -13.81
CA ILE A 105 1.93 16.51 -12.86
C ILE A 105 2.75 17.43 -11.95
N GLU A 106 3.39 18.47 -12.50
CA GLU A 106 4.19 19.44 -11.73
C GLU A 106 3.35 20.29 -10.77
N THR A 107 2.20 20.79 -11.21
CA THR A 107 1.25 21.51 -10.35
C THR A 107 0.62 20.61 -9.27
N ASN A 108 0.46 19.30 -9.54
CA ASN A 108 0.11 18.34 -8.49
C ASN A 108 1.25 18.14 -7.47
N LYS A 109 2.52 18.30 -7.88
CA LYS A 109 3.72 18.23 -7.02
C LYS A 109 3.91 19.47 -6.13
N GLU A 110 3.37 20.62 -6.51
CA GLU A 110 3.26 21.79 -5.60
C GLU A 110 2.06 21.65 -4.64
N ASN A 111 0.95 21.09 -5.12
CA ASN A 111 -0.21 20.79 -4.27
C ASN A 111 0.07 19.66 -3.26
N THR A 112 0.96 18.70 -3.54
CA THR A 112 1.32 17.63 -2.60
C THR A 112 1.87 18.18 -1.28
N HIS A 113 2.50 19.35 -1.27
CA HIS A 113 2.98 19.94 -0.02
C HIS A 113 1.83 20.42 0.87
N LYS A 114 0.74 20.89 0.26
CA LYS A 114 -0.51 21.30 0.95
C LYS A 114 -1.34 20.09 1.36
N TRP A 115 -1.34 19.03 0.55
CA TRP A 115 -2.00 17.76 0.86
C TRP A 115 -1.27 16.96 1.93
N SER A 116 0.06 16.87 1.92
CA SER A 116 0.89 16.26 2.98
C SER A 116 0.60 16.85 4.38
N CYS A 117 0.44 18.17 4.51
CA CYS A 117 0.07 18.80 5.78
C CYS A 117 -1.40 18.52 6.20
N ILE A 118 -2.33 18.45 5.24
CA ILE A 118 -3.73 18.07 5.50
C ILE A 118 -3.83 16.57 5.84
N TYR A 119 -2.98 15.76 5.21
CA TYR A 119 -2.83 14.32 5.34
C TYR A 119 -2.36 13.96 6.74
N ASP A 120 -1.26 14.53 7.21
CA ASP A 120 -0.76 14.33 8.57
C ASP A 120 -1.81 14.69 9.63
N LYS A 121 -2.55 15.79 9.41
CA LYS A 121 -3.61 16.22 10.34
C LYS A 121 -4.80 15.25 10.35
N LYS A 122 -5.25 14.77 9.19
CA LYS A 122 -6.35 13.79 9.08
C LYS A 122 -5.96 12.41 9.56
N LEU A 123 -4.72 11.97 9.31
CA LEU A 123 -4.26 10.63 9.64
C LEU A 123 -3.93 10.49 11.13
N ASN A 124 -3.40 11.55 11.76
CA ASN A 124 -3.31 11.64 13.22
C ASN A 124 -4.68 11.64 13.91
N ALA A 125 -5.72 12.19 13.26
CA ALA A 125 -7.10 12.10 13.74
C ALA A 125 -7.71 10.69 13.57
N LEU A 126 -7.32 9.97 12.50
CA LEU A 126 -7.82 8.63 12.17
C LEU A 126 -7.03 7.49 12.86
N VAL A 127 -5.82 7.72 13.36
CA VAL A 127 -5.13 6.81 14.31
C VAL A 127 -5.00 7.52 15.67
N PRO A 128 -6.12 7.81 16.37
CA PRO A 128 -6.20 8.78 17.47
C PRO A 128 -5.47 8.38 18.77
N ASN A 129 -4.64 7.34 18.73
CA ASN A 129 -3.97 6.82 19.92
C ASN A 129 -2.45 6.64 19.73
N LEU A 130 -1.87 6.86 18.53
CA LEU A 130 -0.42 6.75 18.35
C LEU A 130 0.38 7.73 19.25
N PRO A 131 0.05 9.05 19.32
CA PRO A 131 0.75 9.98 20.21
C PRO A 131 0.53 9.63 21.69
N ARG A 132 -0.67 9.15 22.04
CA ARG A 132 -1.01 8.72 23.41
C ARG A 132 -0.30 7.42 23.79
N GLN A 133 -0.14 6.47 22.88
CA GLN A 133 0.65 5.24 23.05
C GLN A 133 2.14 5.54 23.21
N LYS A 134 2.70 6.47 22.42
CA LYS A 134 4.09 6.94 22.61
C LYS A 134 4.28 7.59 23.98
N LYS A 135 3.33 8.41 24.43
CA LYS A 135 3.34 9.01 25.77
C LYS A 135 3.26 7.92 26.86
N ALA A 136 2.37 6.95 26.71
CA ALA A 136 2.23 5.83 27.63
C ALA A 136 3.50 4.96 27.69
N LEU A 137 4.15 4.69 26.55
CA LEU A 137 5.41 3.95 26.50
C LEU A 137 6.54 4.69 27.22
N LYS A 138 6.63 6.02 27.08
CA LYS A 138 7.58 6.84 27.87
C LYS A 138 7.31 6.74 29.36
N ILE A 139 6.04 6.78 29.78
CA ILE A 139 5.65 6.63 31.19
C ILE A 139 6.02 5.24 31.70
N MET A 140 5.72 4.17 30.95
CA MET A 140 6.10 2.80 31.31
C MET A 140 7.61 2.63 31.40
N LEU A 141 8.39 3.22 30.49
CA LEU A 141 9.85 3.16 30.53
C LEU A 141 10.40 3.81 31.81
N ASN A 142 9.88 4.98 32.19
CA ASN A 142 10.29 5.63 33.44
C ASN A 142 9.93 4.77 34.67
N ILE A 143 8.73 4.18 34.71
CA ILE A 143 8.33 3.26 35.79
C ILE A 143 9.27 2.05 35.85
N PHE A 144 9.59 1.45 34.71
CA PHE A 144 10.54 0.34 34.62
C PHE A 144 11.92 0.72 35.17
N LEU A 145 12.43 1.90 34.82
CA LEU A 145 13.75 2.37 35.27
C LEU A 145 13.78 2.56 36.80
N VAL A 146 12.71 3.11 37.39
CA VAL A 146 12.57 3.23 38.85
C VAL A 146 12.51 1.84 39.51
N LEU A 147 11.71 0.92 38.99
CA LEU A 147 11.61 -0.46 39.49
C LEU A 147 12.94 -1.20 39.40
N LEU A 148 13.70 -0.98 38.32
CA LEU A 148 15.03 -1.55 38.12
C LEU A 148 15.98 -1.11 39.24
N VAL A 149 16.01 0.19 39.55
CA VAL A 149 16.86 0.74 40.62
C VAL A 149 16.46 0.18 41.98
N ILE A 150 15.16 0.13 42.29
CA ILE A 150 14.65 -0.45 43.55
C ILE A 150 15.08 -1.91 43.68
N THR A 151 14.95 -2.69 42.61
CA THR A 151 15.30 -4.11 42.64
C THR A 151 16.82 -4.32 42.74
N LEU A 152 17.64 -3.45 42.14
CA LEU A 152 19.09 -3.48 42.30
C LEU A 152 19.52 -3.20 43.75
N ILE A 153 18.90 -2.21 44.39
CA ILE A 153 19.14 -1.90 45.81
C ILE A 153 18.71 -3.09 46.67
N GLN A 154 17.53 -3.66 46.43
CA GLN A 154 17.07 -4.88 47.11
C GLN A 154 18.05 -6.03 46.88
N PHE A 155 18.51 -6.26 45.66
CA PHE A 155 19.44 -7.34 45.35
C PHE A 155 20.78 -7.22 46.11
N LEU A 156 21.27 -5.98 46.32
CA LEU A 156 22.53 -5.71 47.02
C LEU A 156 22.41 -5.73 48.55
N PHE A 157 21.32 -5.20 49.12
CA PHE A 157 21.21 -4.93 50.55
C PHE A 157 20.21 -5.83 51.30
N LEU A 158 19.39 -6.61 50.59
CA LEU A 158 18.36 -7.42 51.21
C LEU A 158 18.96 -8.69 51.82
N ASP A 159 18.75 -8.84 53.12
CA ASP A 159 19.15 -10.00 53.90
C ASP A 159 18.36 -11.26 53.47
N ARG A 160 19.10 -12.25 52.95
CA ARG A 160 18.56 -13.50 52.38
C ARG A 160 18.13 -14.53 53.43
N SER A 161 18.32 -14.24 54.71
CA SER A 161 17.98 -15.15 55.81
C SER A 161 16.47 -15.21 56.12
N SER A 162 15.68 -14.24 55.62
CA SER A 162 14.24 -14.17 55.87
C SER A 162 13.42 -14.58 54.65
N ASP A 163 12.55 -15.57 54.82
CA ASP A 163 11.66 -16.09 53.77
C ASP A 163 10.77 -14.98 53.16
N ILE A 164 10.24 -14.08 53.98
CA ILE A 164 9.40 -12.96 53.52
C ILE A 164 10.20 -12.00 52.63
N LYS A 165 11.46 -11.70 52.99
CA LYS A 165 12.33 -10.84 52.19
C LYS A 165 12.68 -11.51 50.86
N MET A 166 12.96 -12.81 50.87
CA MET A 166 13.22 -13.59 49.65
C MET A 166 12.01 -13.57 48.69
N ILE A 167 10.79 -13.74 49.21
CA ILE A 167 9.56 -13.63 48.41
C ILE A 167 9.44 -12.25 47.76
N ILE A 168 9.70 -11.16 48.50
CA ILE A 168 9.64 -9.79 47.96
C ILE A 168 10.64 -9.60 46.81
N LEU A 169 11.88 -10.10 46.96
CA LEU A 169 12.90 -10.00 45.91
C LEU A 169 12.50 -10.78 44.65
N GLU A 170 11.92 -11.97 44.82
CA GLU A 170 11.45 -12.81 43.71
C GLU A 170 10.32 -12.11 42.92
N PHE A 171 9.37 -11.48 43.61
CA PHE A 171 8.33 -10.67 42.97
C PHE A 171 8.90 -9.45 42.21
N SER A 172 9.90 -8.77 42.77
CA SER A 172 10.58 -7.65 42.08
C SER A 172 11.27 -8.11 40.79
N ILE A 173 11.98 -9.24 40.83
CA ILE A 173 12.66 -9.84 39.66
C ILE A 173 11.63 -10.23 38.60
N LEU A 174 10.51 -10.84 39.00
CA LEU A 174 9.43 -11.21 38.09
C LEU A 174 8.79 -9.98 37.43
N GLY A 175 8.62 -8.89 38.18
CA GLY A 175 8.15 -7.61 37.67
C GLY A 175 9.08 -7.01 36.61
N ILE A 176 10.39 -7.01 36.85
CA ILE A 176 11.39 -6.58 35.85
C ILE A 176 11.30 -7.45 34.61
N LEU A 177 11.25 -8.77 34.76
CA LEU A 177 11.17 -9.72 33.65
C LEU A 177 9.92 -9.48 32.78
N LEU A 178 8.79 -9.16 33.39
CA LEU A 178 7.57 -8.80 32.66
C LEU A 178 7.78 -7.52 31.82
N PHE A 179 8.40 -6.50 32.39
CA PHE A 179 8.68 -5.26 31.68
C PHE A 179 9.70 -5.44 30.56
N THR A 180 10.75 -6.24 30.75
CA THR A 180 11.77 -6.47 29.69
C THR A 180 11.20 -7.17 28.46
N ILE A 181 10.15 -7.98 28.61
CA ILE A 181 9.45 -8.63 27.49
C ILE A 181 8.42 -7.68 26.85
N THR A 182 7.65 -6.97 27.67
CA THR A 182 6.51 -6.16 27.17
C THR A 182 6.93 -4.85 26.52
N LEU A 183 7.93 -4.13 27.05
CA LEU A 183 8.41 -2.85 26.51
C LEU A 183 8.88 -2.95 25.04
N PRO A 184 9.75 -3.91 24.67
CA PRO A 184 10.17 -4.10 23.28
C PRO A 184 9.00 -4.46 22.36
N LEU A 185 8.06 -5.29 22.83
CA LEU A 185 6.88 -5.69 22.04
C LEU A 185 6.00 -4.48 21.68
N VAL A 186 5.70 -3.62 22.66
CA VAL A 186 4.91 -2.40 22.44
C VAL A 186 5.67 -1.41 21.57
N SER A 187 6.98 -1.27 21.77
CA SER A 187 7.84 -0.42 20.94
C SER A 187 7.84 -0.86 19.47
N LEU A 188 7.99 -2.17 19.22
CA LEU A 188 8.00 -2.75 17.88
C LEU A 188 6.63 -2.59 17.21
N HIS A 189 5.53 -2.74 17.95
CA HIS A 189 4.19 -2.48 17.44
C HIS A 189 4.00 -1.02 17.01
N ILE A 190 4.43 -0.05 17.84
CA ILE A 190 4.39 1.39 17.50
C ILE A 190 5.25 1.68 16.27
N HIS A 191 6.47 1.14 16.21
CA HIS A 191 7.36 1.30 15.06
C HIS A 191 6.77 0.70 13.78
N SER A 192 6.11 -0.45 13.86
CA SER A 192 5.42 -1.06 12.73
C SER A 192 4.28 -0.19 12.21
N ILE A 193 3.51 0.42 13.11
CA ILE A 193 2.47 1.40 12.74
C ILE A 193 3.12 2.60 12.05
N GLU A 194 4.16 3.18 12.63
CA GLU A 194 4.84 4.36 12.09
C GLU A 194 5.47 4.09 10.71
N ASN A 195 6.10 2.93 10.52
CA ASN A 195 6.64 2.53 9.22
C ASN A 195 5.52 2.34 8.18
N LYS A 196 4.35 1.82 8.59
CA LYS A 196 3.18 1.80 7.71
C LYS A 196 2.70 3.20 7.39
N LEU A 197 2.66 4.14 8.35
CA LEU A 197 2.30 5.53 8.09
C LEU A 197 3.23 6.20 7.10
N LYS A 198 4.55 6.04 7.27
CA LYS A 198 5.54 6.53 6.29
C LYS A 198 5.38 5.90 4.92
N LYS A 199 5.05 4.61 4.86
CA LYS A 199 4.69 3.98 3.58
C LYS A 199 3.44 4.59 2.98
N LEU A 200 2.44 4.97 3.79
CA LEU A 200 1.22 5.60 3.31
C LEU A 200 1.45 7.02 2.77
N GLU A 201 2.36 7.78 3.38
CA GLU A 201 2.86 9.05 2.85
C GLU A 201 3.59 8.84 1.51
N ASN A 202 4.45 7.83 1.42
CA ASN A 202 5.13 7.46 0.18
C ASN A 202 4.22 6.79 -0.87
N LEU A 203 3.05 6.27 -0.48
CA LEU A 203 2.02 5.73 -1.39
C LEU A 203 1.26 6.85 -2.12
N GLU A 204 1.36 8.09 -1.65
CA GLU A 204 0.98 9.23 -2.47
C GLU A 204 1.84 9.28 -3.76
N LEU A 205 3.09 8.78 -3.68
CA LEU A 205 4.07 8.64 -4.77
C LEU A 205 3.98 7.32 -5.55
N SER A 206 3.58 6.22 -4.88
CA SER A 206 3.51 4.86 -5.43
C SER A 206 2.06 4.38 -5.47
N ASN A 207 1.44 4.30 -6.65
CA ASN A 207 0.04 3.87 -6.81
C ASN A 207 -0.16 2.35 -6.58
N GLN A 208 0.63 1.71 -5.71
CA GLN A 208 0.68 0.26 -5.51
C GLN A 208 0.69 -0.16 -4.03
N PHE A 209 -0.36 -0.84 -3.54
CA PHE A 209 -0.41 -1.39 -2.19
C PHE A 209 -1.32 -2.61 -2.03
N GLU A 210 -1.03 -3.45 -1.04
CA GLU A 210 -1.83 -4.64 -0.70
C GLU A 210 -2.53 -4.50 0.66
N VAL A 211 -3.84 -4.73 0.68
CA VAL A 211 -4.66 -4.81 1.90
C VAL A 211 -5.05 -6.25 2.19
N LYS A 212 -4.81 -6.73 3.41
CA LYS A 212 -5.13 -8.12 3.81
C LYS A 212 -6.48 -8.20 4.52
N ALA A 213 -7.19 -9.30 4.33
CA ALA A 213 -8.40 -9.60 5.09
C ALA A 213 -8.13 -9.58 6.60
N PHE A 214 -8.96 -8.84 7.32
CA PHE A 214 -8.86 -8.73 8.77
C PHE A 214 -9.58 -9.89 9.46
N ILE A 215 -8.82 -10.60 10.30
CA ILE A 215 -9.32 -11.55 11.28
C ILE A 215 -9.07 -10.93 12.65
N SER A 216 -10.09 -10.95 13.51
CA SER A 216 -9.94 -10.51 14.89
C SER A 216 -8.89 -11.38 15.58
N ASN A 217 -7.77 -10.77 15.98
CA ASN A 217 -6.70 -11.47 16.71
C ASN A 217 -7.14 -12.01 18.07
N LEU A 218 -8.29 -11.57 18.60
CA LEU A 218 -8.76 -11.92 19.94
C LEU A 218 -9.16 -13.39 20.07
N GLU A 219 -9.84 -13.95 19.07
CA GLU A 219 -10.26 -15.37 19.11
C GLU A 219 -9.07 -16.32 18.90
N LEU A 220 -8.09 -15.91 18.08
CA LEU A 220 -6.82 -16.63 17.94
C LEU A 220 -6.02 -16.59 19.25
N PHE A 221 -5.96 -15.42 19.90
CA PHE A 221 -5.30 -15.26 21.19
C PHE A 221 -5.94 -16.12 22.28
N LEU A 222 -7.27 -16.16 22.37
CA LEU A 222 -7.98 -16.98 23.36
C LEU A 222 -7.70 -18.48 23.18
N GLN A 223 -7.54 -18.96 21.95
CA GLN A 223 -7.22 -20.37 21.71
C GLN A 223 -5.74 -20.70 21.94
N VAL A 224 -4.80 -19.79 21.60
CA VAL A 224 -3.39 -19.94 21.98
C VAL A 224 -3.25 -19.93 23.51
N LEU A 225 -4.01 -19.08 24.20
CA LEU A 225 -4.09 -19.05 25.65
C LEU A 225 -4.64 -20.37 26.21
N LEU A 226 -5.67 -20.96 25.59
CA LEU A 226 -6.22 -22.27 25.97
C LEU A 226 -5.17 -23.38 25.82
N ILE A 227 -4.38 -23.37 24.75
CA ILE A 227 -3.27 -24.31 24.52
C ILE A 227 -2.16 -24.10 25.57
N LEU A 228 -1.85 -22.84 25.92
CA LEU A 228 -0.87 -22.51 26.96
C LEU A 228 -1.32 -23.00 28.34
N ILE A 229 -2.61 -22.85 28.67
CA ILE A 229 -3.22 -23.44 29.87
C ILE A 229 -3.05 -24.96 29.85
N PHE A 230 -3.22 -25.60 28.69
CA PHE A 230 -2.99 -27.03 28.52
C PHE A 230 -1.54 -27.45 28.84
N ILE A 231 -0.56 -26.67 28.37
CA ILE A 231 0.87 -26.89 28.64
C ILE A 231 1.19 -26.73 30.14
N ILE A 232 0.46 -25.88 30.87
CA ILE A 232 0.66 -25.66 32.31
C ILE A 232 -0.07 -26.73 33.14
N VAL A 233 -1.29 -27.12 32.75
CA VAL A 233 -2.14 -28.05 33.50
C VAL A 233 -1.64 -29.50 33.40
N ILE A 234 -1.14 -29.94 32.23
CA ILE A 234 -0.61 -31.31 32.05
C ILE A 234 0.50 -31.66 33.06
N PRO A 235 1.57 -30.86 33.21
CA PRO A 235 2.65 -31.13 34.17
C PRO A 235 2.16 -31.21 35.62
N ILE A 236 1.22 -30.33 36.00
CA ILE A 236 0.63 -30.28 37.34
C ILE A 236 -0.17 -31.56 37.63
N LEU A 237 -0.93 -32.04 36.64
CA LEU A 237 -1.66 -33.31 36.73
C LEU A 237 -0.71 -34.51 36.86
N THR A 238 0.45 -34.50 36.21
CA THR A 238 1.42 -35.61 36.29
C THR A 238 2.24 -35.65 37.58
N TYR A 239 2.35 -34.54 38.33
CA TYR A 239 3.22 -34.44 39.52
C TYR A 239 2.49 -34.73 40.84
N LYS A 240 1.15 -34.72 40.84
CA LYS A 240 0.32 -34.91 42.05
C LYS A 240 -0.51 -36.20 41.95
N LYS A 241 -0.90 -36.79 43.09
CA LYS A 241 -1.83 -37.92 43.13
C LYS A 241 -3.20 -37.41 42.66
N VAL A 242 -3.54 -37.69 41.41
CA VAL A 242 -4.68 -37.08 40.71
C VAL A 242 -5.99 -37.56 41.29
N ASP A 243 -6.87 -36.62 41.65
CA ASP A 243 -8.22 -36.91 42.13
C ASP A 243 -9.22 -36.95 40.94
N TYR A 244 -10.33 -37.69 41.05
CA TYR A 244 -11.25 -37.90 39.92
C TYR A 244 -11.87 -36.60 39.39
N LYS A 245 -11.96 -35.57 40.23
CA LYS A 245 -12.42 -34.22 39.86
C LYS A 245 -11.45 -33.55 38.89
N GLU A 246 -10.15 -33.71 39.09
CA GLU A 246 -9.12 -33.09 38.25
C GLU A 246 -9.10 -33.73 36.85
N ILE A 247 -9.31 -35.05 36.77
CA ILE A 247 -9.49 -35.79 35.51
C ILE A 247 -10.74 -35.30 34.76
N PHE A 248 -11.85 -35.06 35.46
CA PHE A 248 -13.07 -34.54 34.86
C PHE A 248 -12.86 -33.15 34.25
N TYR A 249 -12.20 -32.22 34.96
CA TYR A 249 -11.88 -30.89 34.42
C TYR A 249 -10.97 -30.97 33.19
N PHE A 250 -10.00 -31.91 33.19
CA PHE A 250 -9.12 -32.13 32.05
C PHE A 250 -9.89 -32.66 30.82
N LEU A 251 -10.83 -33.58 31.01
CA LEU A 251 -11.69 -34.09 29.92
C LEU A 251 -12.60 -33.00 29.34
N VAL A 252 -13.19 -32.15 30.18
CA VAL A 252 -13.98 -31.00 29.72
C VAL A 252 -13.12 -30.03 28.90
N LEU A 253 -11.86 -29.81 29.31
CA LEU A 253 -10.92 -28.96 28.59
C LEU A 253 -10.55 -29.56 27.22
N ILE A 254 -10.36 -30.88 27.12
CA ILE A 254 -10.14 -31.60 25.84
C ILE A 254 -11.35 -31.45 24.91
N ALA A 255 -12.56 -31.63 25.42
CA ALA A 255 -13.77 -31.49 24.61
C ALA A 255 -13.89 -30.07 24.01
N MET A 256 -13.56 -29.05 24.81
CA MET A 256 -13.54 -27.65 24.36
C MET A 256 -12.48 -27.38 23.29
N THR A 257 -11.30 -27.99 23.38
CA THR A 257 -10.24 -27.82 22.34
C THR A 257 -10.61 -28.53 21.04
N ILE A 258 -11.15 -29.75 21.10
CA ILE A 258 -11.61 -30.51 19.92
C ILE A 258 -12.68 -29.72 19.15
N TYR A 259 -13.62 -29.10 19.86
CA TYR A 259 -14.66 -28.28 19.22
C TYR A 259 -14.11 -26.94 18.68
N GLY A 260 -13.12 -26.34 19.36
CA GLY A 260 -12.57 -25.05 18.99
C GLY A 260 -11.65 -25.06 17.75
N ILE A 261 -10.94 -26.16 17.49
CA ILE A 261 -9.94 -26.25 16.41
C ILE A 261 -10.55 -26.15 15.00
N PRO A 262 -11.65 -26.85 14.64
CA PRO A 262 -12.24 -26.75 13.30
C PRO A 262 -12.72 -25.33 12.95
N GLU A 263 -13.35 -24.65 13.91
CA GLU A 263 -13.80 -23.25 13.77
C GLU A 263 -12.62 -22.31 13.49
N LEU A 264 -11.46 -22.56 14.11
CA LEU A 264 -10.22 -21.83 13.90
C LEU A 264 -9.62 -22.10 12.51
N LEU A 265 -9.55 -23.36 12.07
CA LEU A 265 -9.02 -23.71 10.74
C LEU A 265 -9.84 -23.04 9.62
N ARG A 266 -11.16 -22.95 9.78
CA ARG A 266 -12.04 -22.22 8.85
C ARG A 266 -11.65 -20.75 8.77
N LYS A 267 -11.39 -20.09 9.91
CA LYS A 267 -10.97 -18.68 9.97
C LYS A 267 -9.60 -18.44 9.32
N PHE A 268 -8.65 -19.38 9.44
CA PHE A 268 -7.35 -19.28 8.77
C PHE A 268 -7.42 -19.26 7.24
N LYS A 269 -8.41 -19.94 6.63
CA LYS A 269 -8.61 -19.87 5.17
C LYS A 269 -8.93 -18.44 4.71
N TYR A 270 -9.67 -17.67 5.51
CA TYR A 270 -10.00 -16.28 5.18
C TYR A 270 -8.79 -15.34 5.24
N LYS A 271 -7.70 -15.69 5.94
CA LYS A 271 -6.46 -14.90 6.00
C LYS A 271 -5.75 -14.84 4.64
N LYS A 272 -6.05 -15.79 3.74
CA LYS A 272 -5.41 -15.91 2.44
C LYS A 272 -5.92 -14.89 1.43
N TYR A 273 -7.04 -14.21 1.72
CA TYR A 273 -7.56 -13.17 0.84
C TYR A 273 -6.85 -11.83 1.09
N SER A 274 -6.47 -11.18 -0.02
CA SER A 274 -5.97 -9.82 -0.02
C SER A 274 -6.44 -9.06 -1.25
N LEU A 275 -6.48 -7.74 -1.13
CA LEU A 275 -6.82 -6.82 -2.19
C LEU A 275 -5.53 -6.12 -2.60
N ASN A 276 -5.06 -6.38 -3.81
CA ASN A 276 -3.93 -5.68 -4.40
C ASN A 276 -4.43 -4.53 -5.24
N ILE A 277 -3.87 -3.35 -5.04
CA ILE A 277 -4.21 -2.14 -5.76
C ILE A 277 -2.96 -1.74 -6.51
N SER A 278 -3.03 -1.64 -7.83
CA SER A 278 -1.90 -1.27 -8.68
C SER A 278 -2.37 -0.49 -9.89
N ASN A 279 -1.82 0.71 -10.13
CA ASN A 279 -2.02 1.48 -11.38
C ASN A 279 -3.50 1.58 -11.82
N ARG A 280 -4.41 1.85 -10.88
CA ARG A 280 -5.87 1.95 -11.08
C ARG A 280 -6.60 0.62 -11.34
N GLU A 281 -5.96 -0.49 -11.05
CA GLU A 281 -6.55 -1.82 -11.04
C GLU A 281 -6.60 -2.37 -9.62
N ILE A 282 -7.70 -3.06 -9.30
CA ILE A 282 -7.96 -3.70 -8.03
C ILE A 282 -8.08 -5.20 -8.27
N SER A 283 -7.09 -5.95 -7.80
CA SER A 283 -7.05 -7.41 -7.91
C SER A 283 -7.36 -8.05 -6.56
N LEU A 284 -8.35 -8.93 -6.53
CA LEU A 284 -8.60 -9.83 -5.41
C LEU A 284 -7.69 -11.05 -5.52
N LEU A 285 -6.79 -11.19 -4.55
CA LEU A 285 -5.84 -12.29 -4.44
C LEU A 285 -6.35 -13.34 -3.43
N TYR A 286 -6.11 -14.62 -3.71
CA TYR A 286 -6.14 -15.71 -2.73
C TYR A 286 -4.80 -16.44 -2.75
N ASN A 287 -4.14 -16.47 -1.59
CA ASN A 287 -2.83 -17.09 -1.44
C ASN A 287 -1.80 -16.55 -2.46
N LYS A 288 -1.81 -15.22 -2.68
CA LYS A 288 -1.00 -14.48 -3.67
C LYS A 288 -1.34 -14.71 -5.14
N ASN A 289 -2.30 -15.59 -5.44
CA ASN A 289 -2.77 -15.79 -6.80
C ASN A 289 -3.97 -14.89 -7.05
N GLU A 290 -4.01 -14.23 -8.21
CA GLU A 290 -5.14 -13.41 -8.63
C GLU A 290 -6.35 -14.28 -8.96
N ILE A 291 -7.50 -13.91 -8.41
CA ILE A 291 -8.79 -14.56 -8.64
C ILE A 291 -9.65 -13.71 -9.56
N LYS A 292 -9.69 -12.41 -9.30
CA LYS A 292 -10.52 -11.42 -10.00
C LYS A 292 -9.81 -10.07 -10.01
N SER A 293 -9.97 -9.31 -11.06
CA SER A 293 -9.54 -7.91 -11.14
C SER A 293 -10.64 -7.01 -11.67
N ILE A 294 -10.57 -5.75 -11.28
CA ILE A 294 -11.44 -4.69 -11.78
C ILE A 294 -10.66 -3.39 -11.88
N LYS A 295 -10.83 -2.68 -12.99
CA LYS A 295 -10.30 -1.32 -13.15
C LYS A 295 -11.18 -0.33 -12.40
N ILE A 296 -10.58 0.73 -11.86
CA ILE A 296 -11.31 1.80 -11.16
C ILE A 296 -12.41 2.40 -12.03
N GLU A 297 -12.16 2.54 -13.33
CA GLU A 297 -13.11 3.08 -14.30
C GLU A 297 -14.39 2.25 -14.40
N ASN A 298 -14.33 0.97 -14.03
CA ASN A 298 -15.45 0.04 -14.05
C ASN A 298 -16.11 -0.13 -12.65
N LEU A 299 -15.78 0.75 -11.70
CA LEU A 299 -16.41 0.78 -10.38
C LEU A 299 -17.59 1.75 -10.38
N ASN A 300 -18.67 1.32 -9.72
CA ASN A 300 -19.82 2.19 -9.49
C ASN A 300 -19.65 2.99 -8.19
N TYR A 301 -19.63 2.28 -7.07
CA TYR A 301 -19.44 2.87 -5.76
C TYR A 301 -18.83 1.88 -4.78
N ILE A 302 -18.35 2.41 -3.67
CA ILE A 302 -17.72 1.64 -2.60
C ILE A 302 -18.45 1.96 -1.31
N ASN A 303 -18.75 0.92 -0.54
CA ASN A 303 -19.43 1.05 0.73
C ASN A 303 -18.51 0.60 1.88
N PHE A 304 -18.33 1.47 2.86
CA PHE A 304 -17.69 1.14 4.13
C PHE A 304 -18.74 1.08 5.23
N TYR A 305 -18.81 -0.03 5.96
CA TYR A 305 -19.77 -0.20 7.05
C TYR A 305 -19.25 -1.11 8.17
N ALA A 306 -19.94 -1.12 9.30
CA ALA A 306 -19.74 -2.07 10.39
C ALA A 306 -20.86 -3.11 10.42
N LYS A 307 -20.53 -4.40 10.62
CA LYS A 307 -21.57 -5.40 10.88
C LYS A 307 -22.26 -5.08 12.21
N LYS A 308 -23.58 -4.89 12.17
CA LYS A 308 -24.41 -4.71 13.36
C LYS A 308 -24.70 -6.08 13.98
N SER A 309 -24.49 -6.19 15.28
CA SER A 309 -24.94 -7.37 16.03
C SER A 309 -26.46 -7.34 16.22
N ARG A 310 -27.05 -8.48 16.60
CA ARG A 310 -28.50 -8.59 16.91
C ARG A 310 -28.97 -7.59 18.00
N ARG A 311 -28.06 -7.02 18.78
CA ARG A 311 -28.34 -6.04 19.84
C ARG A 311 -28.15 -4.58 19.38
N GLY A 312 -28.00 -4.33 18.08
CA GLY A 312 -27.79 -2.98 17.53
C GLY A 312 -26.37 -2.41 17.76
N ILE A 313 -25.51 -3.11 18.49
CA ILE A 313 -24.11 -2.71 18.70
C ILE A 313 -23.34 -2.95 17.39
N SER A 314 -22.78 -1.89 16.82
CA SER A 314 -21.91 -1.92 15.64
C SER A 314 -20.54 -2.47 16.02
N SER A 315 -19.97 -3.33 15.16
CA SER A 315 -18.59 -3.78 15.34
C SER A 315 -17.59 -2.64 15.06
N ASN A 316 -16.53 -2.52 15.85
CA ASN A 316 -15.42 -1.60 15.56
C ASN A 316 -14.53 -2.06 14.38
N ILE A 317 -15.00 -3.04 13.61
CA ILE A 317 -14.28 -3.64 12.48
C ILE A 317 -14.93 -3.13 11.19
N PRO A 318 -14.20 -2.34 10.37
CA PRO A 318 -14.71 -1.89 9.09
C PRO A 318 -14.79 -3.05 8.10
N VAL A 319 -15.86 -3.04 7.30
CA VAL A 319 -16.09 -3.91 6.16
C VAL A 319 -16.12 -3.05 4.91
N ILE A 320 -15.35 -3.43 3.91
CA ILE A 320 -15.42 -2.83 2.57
C ILE A 320 -16.28 -3.72 1.67
N GLN A 321 -17.18 -3.09 0.94
CA GLN A 321 -17.89 -3.64 -0.21
C GLN A 321 -17.57 -2.82 -1.45
N ILE A 322 -17.15 -3.48 -2.52
CA ILE A 322 -16.84 -2.85 -3.81
C ILE A 322 -17.88 -3.30 -4.82
N PHE A 323 -18.51 -2.35 -5.52
CA PHE A 323 -19.51 -2.61 -6.56
C PHE A 323 -18.97 -2.27 -7.94
N ASP A 324 -19.22 -3.14 -8.90
CA ASP A 324 -18.98 -2.87 -10.31
C ASP A 324 -20.09 -1.96 -10.91
N MET A 325 -19.93 -1.54 -12.16
CA MET A 325 -20.91 -0.73 -12.90
C MET A 325 -22.32 -1.35 -12.92
N GLU A 326 -22.42 -2.68 -12.94
CA GLU A 326 -23.68 -3.42 -12.92
C GLU A 326 -24.32 -3.51 -11.52
N LYS A 327 -23.68 -2.94 -10.49
CA LYS A 327 -24.05 -3.02 -9.07
C LYS A 327 -23.93 -4.43 -8.49
N ASN A 328 -23.15 -5.31 -9.10
CA ASN A 328 -22.79 -6.58 -8.50
C ASN A 328 -21.65 -6.37 -7.49
N ILE A 329 -21.65 -7.19 -6.44
CA ILE A 329 -20.58 -7.17 -5.42
C ILE A 329 -19.33 -7.82 -6.02
N PHE A 330 -18.32 -7.00 -6.31
CA PHE A 330 -17.00 -7.49 -6.70
C PHE A 330 -16.31 -8.20 -5.54
N THR A 331 -16.32 -7.57 -4.35
CA THR A 331 -15.79 -8.15 -3.12
C THR A 331 -16.43 -7.54 -1.88
N GLU A 332 -16.56 -8.37 -0.84
CA GLU A 332 -16.88 -7.95 0.54
C GLU A 332 -15.81 -8.53 1.46
N MET A 333 -15.11 -7.68 2.21
CA MET A 333 -14.15 -8.17 3.20
C MET A 333 -14.01 -7.26 4.41
N LYS A 334 -13.72 -7.88 5.56
CA LYS A 334 -13.30 -7.15 6.76
C LYS A 334 -11.89 -6.63 6.55
N VAL A 335 -11.64 -5.38 6.92
CA VAL A 335 -10.32 -4.74 6.82
C VAL A 335 -9.88 -4.18 8.16
N LYS A 336 -8.59 -3.96 8.32
CA LYS A 336 -8.08 -3.25 9.51
C LYS A 336 -8.51 -1.81 9.43
N ILE A 337 -8.66 -1.17 10.59
CA ILE A 337 -8.90 0.27 10.68
C ILE A 337 -7.84 1.07 9.89
N SER A 338 -6.56 0.68 9.99
CA SER A 338 -5.47 1.28 9.22
C SER A 338 -5.67 1.15 7.70
N ASP A 339 -6.15 -0.01 7.26
CA ASP A 339 -6.28 -0.33 5.85
C ASP A 339 -7.57 0.27 5.26
N TYR A 340 -8.62 0.40 6.08
CA TYR A 340 -9.82 1.19 5.76
C TYR A 340 -9.47 2.64 5.46
N ILE A 341 -8.66 3.29 6.31
CA ILE A 341 -8.21 4.67 6.10
C ILE A 341 -7.50 4.77 4.75
N LEU A 342 -6.56 3.87 4.49
CA LEU A 342 -5.82 3.83 3.22
C LEU A 342 -6.75 3.68 2.00
N LEU A 343 -7.67 2.73 2.06
CA LEU A 343 -8.62 2.47 0.98
C LEU A 343 -9.51 3.69 0.73
N LYS A 344 -10.07 4.29 1.78
CA LYS A 344 -10.90 5.49 1.67
C LYS A 344 -10.16 6.63 0.97
N MET A 345 -8.92 6.89 1.36
CA MET A 345 -8.11 7.94 0.75
C MET A 345 -7.79 7.65 -0.72
N TYR A 346 -7.49 6.39 -1.05
CA TYR A 346 -7.24 5.99 -2.42
C TYR A 346 -8.47 6.24 -3.31
N PHE A 347 -9.66 5.84 -2.88
CA PHE A 347 -10.88 6.02 -3.65
C PHE A 347 -11.30 7.49 -3.78
N GLU A 348 -11.10 8.30 -2.72
CA GLU A 348 -11.29 9.75 -2.78
C GLU A 348 -10.32 10.41 -3.79
N LYS A 349 -9.04 9.99 -3.84
CA LYS A 349 -8.04 10.49 -4.81
C LYS A 349 -8.49 10.30 -6.26
N TYR A 350 -9.10 9.16 -6.57
CA TYR A 350 -9.62 8.85 -7.91
C TYR A 350 -11.08 9.26 -8.13
N LYS A 351 -11.67 10.04 -7.21
CA LYS A 351 -13.06 10.55 -7.28
C LYS A 351 -14.11 9.44 -7.45
N VAL A 352 -13.84 8.25 -6.92
CA VAL A 352 -14.81 7.15 -6.88
C VAL A 352 -15.89 7.50 -5.86
N MET A 353 -17.15 7.14 -6.14
CA MET A 353 -18.25 7.38 -5.21
C MET A 353 -18.08 6.50 -3.97
N VAL A 354 -17.91 7.12 -2.79
CA VAL A 354 -17.73 6.42 -1.51
C VAL A 354 -18.92 6.71 -0.60
N SER A 355 -19.61 5.64 -0.19
CA SER A 355 -20.56 5.64 0.91
C SER A 355 -19.86 5.16 2.18
N ASP A 356 -19.91 5.95 3.25
CA ASP A 356 -19.22 5.63 4.49
C ASP A 356 -20.19 5.66 5.68
N ASP A 357 -20.79 4.49 5.94
CA ASP A 357 -21.64 4.22 7.09
C ASP A 357 -20.82 3.78 8.32
N PHE A 358 -19.50 3.61 8.16
CA PHE A 358 -18.61 3.23 9.24
C PHE A 358 -18.29 4.45 10.11
N LYS A 359 -18.95 4.53 11.27
CA LYS A 359 -18.61 5.53 12.28
C LYS A 359 -17.41 5.07 13.07
N MET A 360 -16.30 5.78 12.89
CA MET A 360 -15.18 5.72 13.79
C MET A 360 -15.58 6.53 15.04
N PHE A 361 -15.93 5.81 16.12
CA PHE A 361 -16.42 6.30 17.43
C PHE A 361 -17.93 6.50 17.57
#